data_AF-A0A976DF44-F1
#
_entry.id   AF-A0A976DF44-F1
#
_cell.length_a   1.000
_cell.length_b   1.000
_cell.length_c   1.000
_cell.angle_alpha   90.00
_cell.angle_beta   90.00
_cell.angle_gamma   90.00
#
_symmetry.space_group_name_H-M   'P 1'
#
loop_
_entity.id
_entity.type
_entity.pdbx_description
1 polymer ?
#
loop_
_entity_poly.entity_id
_entity_poly.type
_entity_poly.pdbx_seq_one_letter_code
_entity_poly.pdbx_strand_id
1 'polypeptide(L)'
;MINNSNENMLMDDANSPELNKQLMGVVSSDFVKVSEQLREASYQIRKRGFSEHPIFVASQREVELGITLIGNGEFENRWNYRASYLQEFVQRELVGEESMEMFQENYKNADEYCCLFVIEADFAGFIFVPFPED
;
A
#
# COMPACT_ATOMS: atom_id res chain seq x y z
N MET A 1 32.45 -8.75 -19.43
CA MET A 1 31.00 -8.52 -19.54
C MET A 1 30.31 -9.43 -18.56
N ILE A 2 30.02 -8.96 -17.35
CA ILE A 2 28.81 -9.36 -16.58
C ILE A 2 28.53 -8.18 -15.63
N ASN A 3 27.66 -7.25 -16.04
CA ASN A 3 26.96 -6.36 -15.12
C ASN A 3 25.53 -6.89 -15.08
N ASN A 4 25.27 -7.87 -14.22
CA ASN A 4 23.90 -8.17 -13.80
C ASN A 4 23.63 -7.34 -12.54
N SER A 5 23.52 -6.03 -12.75
CA SER A 5 22.81 -5.15 -11.85
C SER A 5 21.31 -5.40 -12.08
N ASN A 6 20.78 -6.51 -11.58
CA ASN A 6 19.37 -6.53 -11.20
C ASN A 6 19.34 -5.94 -9.79
N GLU A 7 19.51 -4.63 -9.75
CA GLU A 7 19.31 -3.82 -8.57
C GLU A 7 17.82 -3.91 -8.24
N ASN A 8 17.57 -4.34 -7.01
CA ASN A 8 16.28 -4.35 -6.34
C ASN A 8 15.78 -2.90 -6.18
N MET A 9 15.47 -2.26 -7.30
CA MET A 9 15.28 -0.81 -7.48
C MET A 9 14.00 -0.29 -6.81
N LEU A 10 13.08 -1.19 -6.46
CA LEU A 10 11.78 -0.82 -5.91
C LEU A 10 11.78 -0.60 -4.40
N MET A 11 12.88 -0.88 -3.67
CA MET A 11 12.91 -0.66 -2.22
C MET A 11 13.89 0.40 -1.75
N ASP A 12 15.05 0.54 -2.39
CA ASP A 12 16.07 1.50 -1.94
C ASP A 12 15.66 2.95 -2.29
N ASP A 13 15.10 3.18 -3.49
CA ASP A 13 14.64 4.50 -3.93
C ASP A 13 13.16 4.82 -3.58
N ALA A 14 12.31 3.79 -3.47
CA ALA A 14 10.85 3.96 -3.34
C ALA A 14 10.37 4.46 -1.96
N ASN A 15 11.28 4.60 -0.99
CA ASN A 15 10.99 5.15 0.33
C ASN A 15 11.84 6.38 0.66
N SER A 16 12.28 7.13 -0.36
CA SER A 16 12.84 8.46 -0.13
C SER A 16 11.84 9.35 0.62
N PRO A 17 12.26 10.14 1.63
CA PRO A 17 11.36 11.00 2.41
C PRO A 17 10.61 12.00 1.54
N GLU A 18 11.20 12.42 0.42
CA GLU A 18 10.58 13.29 -0.58
C GLU A 18 9.44 12.60 -1.32
N LEU A 19 9.64 11.36 -1.79
CA LEU A 19 8.60 10.57 -2.47
C LEU A 19 7.44 10.26 -1.54
N ASN A 20 7.71 9.87 -0.29
CA ASN A 20 6.67 9.63 0.71
C ASN A 20 5.83 10.91 0.94
N LYS A 21 6.48 12.07 1.07
CA LYS A 21 5.79 13.36 1.21
C LYS A 21 4.93 13.69 -0.02
N GLN A 22 5.41 13.39 -1.22
CA GLN A 22 4.65 13.59 -2.47
C GLN A 22 3.41 12.68 -2.52
N LEU A 23 3.57 11.38 -2.28
CA LEU A 23 2.48 10.39 -2.27
C LEU A 23 1.44 10.71 -1.18
N MET A 24 1.88 11.06 0.03
CA MET A 24 1.00 11.54 1.10
C MET A 24 0.20 12.78 0.69
N GLY A 25 0.84 13.72 0.00
CA GLY A 25 0.19 14.95 -0.47
C GLY A 25 -0.96 14.69 -1.46
N VAL A 26 -0.83 13.68 -2.33
CA VAL A 26 -1.84 13.38 -3.37
C VAL A 26 -3.01 12.53 -2.88
N VAL A 27 -2.81 11.69 -1.84
CA VAL A 27 -3.82 10.72 -1.39
C VAL A 27 -4.49 11.07 -0.06
N SER A 28 -3.83 11.85 0.82
CA SER A 28 -4.28 12.05 2.22
C SER A 28 -5.72 12.54 2.38
N SER A 29 -6.14 13.54 1.60
CA SER A 29 -7.51 14.08 1.66
C SER A 29 -8.57 13.07 1.20
N ASP A 30 -8.18 12.12 0.34
CA ASP A 30 -9.08 11.07 -0.13
C ASP A 30 -9.12 9.90 0.85
N PHE A 31 -7.95 9.55 1.43
CA PHE A 31 -7.82 8.50 2.43
C PHE A 31 -8.76 8.72 3.63
N VAL A 32 -8.88 9.95 4.14
CA VAL A 32 -9.76 10.24 5.30
C VAL A 32 -11.19 9.75 5.05
N LYS A 33 -11.71 9.88 3.83
CA LYS A 33 -13.08 9.52 3.45
C LYS A 33 -13.35 8.02 3.48
N VAL A 34 -12.30 7.21 3.30
CA VAL A 34 -12.38 5.75 3.19
C VAL A 34 -11.71 5.03 4.36
N SER A 35 -11.06 5.77 5.25
CA SER A 35 -10.16 5.25 6.26
C SER A 35 -10.83 4.24 7.20
N GLU A 36 -12.11 4.43 7.54
CA GLU A 36 -12.88 3.50 8.37
C GLU A 36 -13.04 2.12 7.69
N GLN A 37 -13.40 2.10 6.41
CA GLN A 37 -13.58 0.87 5.64
C GLN A 37 -12.25 0.13 5.45
N LEU A 38 -11.16 0.88 5.24
CA LEU A 38 -9.81 0.29 5.16
C LEU A 38 -9.39 -0.29 6.52
N ARG A 39 -9.70 0.38 7.64
CA ARG A 39 -9.43 -0.12 9.00
C ARG A 39 -10.18 -1.41 9.28
N GLU A 40 -11.46 -1.48 8.93
CA GLU A 40 -12.25 -2.69 9.10
C GLU A 40 -11.72 -3.85 8.24
N ALA A 41 -11.39 -3.58 6.97
CA ALA A 41 -10.80 -4.58 6.09
C ALA A 41 -9.45 -5.09 6.62
N SER A 42 -8.59 -4.19 7.13
CA SER A 42 -7.30 -4.53 7.75
C SER A 42 -7.50 -5.48 8.94
N TYR A 43 -8.47 -5.17 9.80
CA TYR A 43 -8.84 -6.03 10.92
C TYR A 43 -9.34 -7.41 10.45
N GLN A 44 -10.18 -7.47 9.42
CA GLN A 44 -10.71 -8.75 8.91
C GLN A 44 -9.63 -9.63 8.26
N ILE A 45 -8.70 -9.04 7.49
CA ILE A 45 -7.59 -9.76 6.86
C ILE A 45 -6.75 -10.46 7.92
N ARG A 46 -6.37 -9.73 8.98
CA ARG A 46 -5.59 -10.25 10.11
C ARG A 46 -6.37 -11.28 10.92
N LYS A 47 -7.60 -10.95 11.33
CA LYS A 47 -8.45 -11.82 12.15
C LYS A 47 -8.73 -13.17 11.50
N ARG A 48 -8.87 -13.22 10.18
CA ARG A 48 -9.12 -14.46 9.42
C ARG A 48 -7.84 -15.23 9.10
N GLY A 49 -6.67 -14.72 9.48
CA GLY A 49 -5.38 -15.36 9.29
C GLY A 49 -4.88 -15.34 7.85
N PHE A 50 -5.35 -14.41 7.01
CA PHE A 50 -4.85 -14.27 5.63
C PHE A 50 -3.44 -13.67 5.61
N SER A 51 -3.22 -12.63 6.41
CA SER A 51 -1.90 -12.00 6.58
C SER A 51 -1.91 -11.05 7.76
N GLU A 52 -0.77 -10.92 8.45
CA GLU A 52 -0.51 -9.88 9.46
C GLU A 52 -0.18 -8.52 8.82
N HIS A 53 0.08 -8.49 7.50
CA HIS A 53 0.58 -7.34 6.76
C HIS A 53 -0.40 -6.96 5.62
N PRO A 54 -1.61 -6.45 5.93
CA PRO A 54 -2.57 -6.00 4.93
C PRO A 54 -2.03 -4.79 4.14
N ILE A 55 -2.17 -4.80 2.83
CA ILE A 55 -1.71 -3.70 1.96
C ILE A 55 -2.90 -3.22 1.14
N PHE A 56 -3.13 -1.91 1.09
CA PHE A 56 -4.20 -1.35 0.29
C PHE A 56 -3.64 -0.56 -0.89
N VAL A 57 -4.09 -0.91 -2.09
CA VAL A 57 -3.66 -0.23 -3.32
C VAL A 57 -4.58 0.95 -3.56
N ALA A 58 -4.01 2.15 -3.62
CA ALA A 58 -4.71 3.36 -4.01
C ALA A 58 -4.30 3.74 -5.44
N SER A 59 -5.25 3.80 -6.37
CA SER A 59 -4.98 4.17 -7.77
C SER A 59 -6.12 4.95 -8.42
N GLN A 60 -5.80 5.95 -9.24
CA GLN A 60 -6.81 6.69 -10.01
C GLN A 60 -7.28 5.95 -11.28
N ARG A 61 -6.49 4.98 -11.74
CA ARG A 61 -6.82 4.09 -12.85
C ARG A 61 -7.14 2.70 -12.33
N GLU A 62 -7.83 1.90 -13.13
CA GLU A 62 -8.01 0.49 -12.81
C GLU A 62 -6.66 -0.24 -12.88
N VAL A 63 -6.41 -1.08 -11.87
CA VAL A 63 -5.21 -1.92 -11.77
C VAL A 63 -5.62 -3.32 -11.36
N GLU A 64 -4.95 -4.33 -11.90
CA GLU A 64 -5.23 -5.75 -11.61
C GLU A 64 -4.46 -6.24 -10.37
N LEU A 65 -4.35 -5.43 -9.30
CA LEU A 65 -3.65 -5.76 -8.06
C LEU A 65 -4.63 -5.70 -6.88
N GLY A 66 -4.73 -6.79 -6.12
CA GLY A 66 -5.73 -6.94 -5.06
C GLY A 66 -7.18 -6.99 -5.56
N ILE A 67 -8.09 -7.05 -4.58
CA ILE A 67 -9.53 -7.13 -4.78
C ILE A 67 -10.13 -5.75 -4.54
N THR A 68 -11.01 -5.29 -5.45
CA THR A 68 -11.70 -4.00 -5.28
C THR A 68 -12.46 -3.97 -3.96
N LEU A 69 -12.13 -2.99 -3.12
CA LEU A 69 -12.80 -2.75 -1.85
C LEU A 69 -13.70 -1.52 -1.95
N ILE A 70 -13.20 -0.44 -2.57
CA ILE A 70 -13.91 0.82 -2.77
C ILE A 70 -13.57 1.35 -4.16
N GLY A 71 -14.58 1.51 -5.00
CA GLY A 71 -14.50 2.17 -6.29
C GLY A 71 -14.49 3.69 -6.18
N ASN A 72 -14.04 4.35 -7.24
CA ASN A 72 -14.13 5.81 -7.35
C ASN A 72 -15.58 6.29 -7.17
N GLY A 73 -15.77 7.26 -6.28
CA GLY A 73 -17.04 7.96 -6.05
C GLY A 73 -17.97 7.33 -5.01
N GLU A 74 -17.66 6.15 -4.47
CA GLU A 74 -18.52 5.47 -3.48
C GLU A 74 -18.60 6.22 -2.13
N PHE A 75 -17.52 6.90 -1.74
CA PHE A 75 -17.38 7.71 -0.52
C PHE A 75 -16.94 9.14 -0.86
N GLU A 76 -17.39 9.69 -1.99
CA GLU A 76 -16.89 10.97 -2.54
C GLU A 76 -15.36 10.97 -2.78
N ASN A 77 -14.78 9.78 -2.82
CA ASN A 77 -13.38 9.49 -3.06
C ASN A 77 -13.06 9.55 -4.56
N ARG A 78 -11.86 9.99 -4.91
CA ARG A 78 -11.37 10.07 -6.29
C ARG A 78 -10.47 8.90 -6.67
N TRP A 79 -10.03 8.13 -5.69
CA TRP A 79 -9.14 6.99 -5.87
C TRP A 79 -9.90 5.69 -5.73
N ASN A 80 -9.52 4.68 -6.50
CA ASN A 80 -9.94 3.31 -6.24
C ASN A 80 -9.04 2.72 -5.16
N TYR A 81 -9.65 2.03 -4.20
CA TYR A 81 -8.95 1.31 -3.14
C TYR A 81 -9.19 -0.19 -3.27
N ARG A 82 -8.11 -0.95 -3.31
CA ARG A 82 -8.14 -2.41 -3.44
C ARG A 82 -7.42 -3.05 -2.25
N ALA A 83 -7.97 -4.11 -1.71
CA ALA A 83 -7.40 -4.86 -0.60
C ALA A 83 -6.46 -5.95 -1.12
N SER A 84 -5.27 -6.03 -0.52
CA SER A 84 -4.22 -7.00 -0.79
C SER A 84 -3.42 -7.24 0.51
N TYR A 85 -2.29 -7.93 0.41
CA TYR A 85 -1.41 -8.26 1.53
C TYR A 85 -0.01 -8.59 1.00
N LEU A 86 0.99 -8.54 1.89
CA LEU A 86 2.41 -8.70 1.53
C LEU A 86 2.71 -9.92 0.65
N GLN A 87 2.12 -11.08 0.95
CA GLN A 87 2.35 -12.32 0.21
C GLN A 87 1.89 -12.21 -1.25
N GLU A 88 0.84 -11.45 -1.56
CA GLU A 88 0.45 -11.19 -2.95
C GLU A 88 1.50 -10.32 -3.67
N PHE A 89 2.04 -9.31 -2.98
CA PHE A 89 3.09 -8.44 -3.54
C PHE A 89 4.39 -9.21 -3.81
N VAL A 90 4.77 -10.14 -2.93
CA VAL A 90 5.92 -11.03 -3.15
C VAL A 90 5.65 -12.00 -4.31
N GLN A 91 4.48 -12.64 -4.34
CA GLN A 91 4.11 -13.56 -5.43
C GLN A 91 4.07 -12.88 -6.81
N ARG A 92 3.76 -11.59 -6.85
CA ARG A 92 3.74 -10.78 -8.07
C ARG A 92 5.08 -10.09 -8.37
N GLU A 93 6.13 -10.42 -7.62
CA GLU A 93 7.48 -9.88 -7.78
C GLU A 93 7.54 -8.33 -7.63
N LEU A 94 6.56 -7.74 -6.93
CA LEU A 94 6.53 -6.31 -6.58
C LEU A 94 7.36 -6.00 -5.33
N VAL A 95 7.56 -7.01 -4.49
CA VAL A 95 8.49 -7.00 -3.36
C VAL A 95 9.39 -8.22 -3.51
N GLY A 96 10.70 -8.01 -3.60
CA GLY A 96 11.66 -9.12 -3.67
C GLY A 96 11.60 -10.00 -2.41
N GLU A 97 11.90 -11.30 -2.55
CA GLU A 97 11.90 -12.23 -1.41
C GLU A 97 12.91 -11.79 -0.33
N GLU A 98 14.09 -11.32 -0.75
CA GLU A 98 15.13 -10.74 0.13
C GLU A 98 14.68 -9.49 0.90
N SER A 99 13.67 -8.81 0.37
CA SER A 99 13.10 -7.57 0.86
C SER A 99 11.90 -7.79 1.79
N MET A 100 11.36 -9.01 1.79
CA MET A 100 10.19 -9.39 2.58
C MET A 100 10.45 -9.23 4.09
N GLU A 101 11.61 -9.71 4.58
CA GLU A 101 11.97 -9.62 6.00
C GLU A 101 12.06 -8.15 6.44
N MET A 102 12.78 -7.32 5.67
CA MET A 102 12.90 -5.89 5.94
C MET A 102 11.54 -5.19 5.95
N PHE A 103 10.64 -5.52 5.01
CA PHE A 103 9.30 -4.93 4.97
C PHE A 103 8.51 -5.28 6.23
N GLN A 104 8.59 -6.53 6.69
CA GLN A 104 7.91 -6.98 7.91
C GLN A 104 8.47 -6.28 9.16
N GLU A 105 9.80 -6.17 9.28
CA GLU A 105 10.43 -5.48 10.40
C GLU A 105 10.05 -3.99 10.49
N ASN A 106 9.85 -3.35 9.34
CA ASN A 106 9.47 -1.94 9.25
C ASN A 106 7.96 -1.71 9.13
N TYR A 107 7.17 -2.78 9.14
CA TYR A 107 5.73 -2.69 8.99
C TYR A 107 5.11 -2.07 10.25
N LYS A 108 4.35 -0.99 10.08
CA LYS A 108 3.72 -0.30 11.21
C LYS A 108 2.50 -1.08 11.72
N ASN A 109 2.16 -0.85 12.99
CA ASN A 109 0.98 -1.43 13.62
C ASN A 109 -0.29 -1.22 12.78
N ALA A 110 -0.87 -2.30 12.26
CA ALA A 110 -2.02 -2.25 11.35
C ALA A 110 -3.36 -1.89 12.03
N ASP A 111 -3.38 -1.75 13.37
CA ASP A 111 -4.51 -1.14 14.10
C ASP A 111 -4.42 0.40 14.10
N GLU A 112 -3.22 0.96 14.00
CA GLU A 112 -2.98 2.40 14.06
C GLU A 112 -2.67 3.01 12.69
N TYR A 113 -2.07 2.24 11.79
CA TYR A 113 -1.63 2.69 10.48
C TYR A 113 -2.19 1.82 9.35
N CYS A 114 -2.58 2.46 8.27
CA CYS A 114 -2.85 1.84 6.99
C CYS A 114 -1.58 1.80 6.14
N CYS A 115 -1.17 0.60 5.70
CA CYS A 115 -0.16 0.46 4.65
C CYS A 115 -0.83 0.69 3.28
N LEU A 116 -0.51 1.81 2.64
CA LEU A 116 -0.98 2.15 1.30
C LEU A 116 0.14 1.94 0.28
N PHE A 117 -0.16 1.21 -0.80
CA PHE A 117 0.61 1.24 -2.03
C PHE A 117 -0.07 2.22 -3.00
N VAL A 118 0.49 3.42 -3.15
CA VAL A 118 -0.09 4.49 -3.95
C VAL A 118 0.50 4.43 -5.35
N ILE A 119 -0.34 4.43 -6.38
CA ILE A 119 0.05 4.47 -7.80
C ILE A 119 -0.48 5.76 -8.42
N GLU A 120 0.42 6.68 -8.75
CA GLU A 120 0.12 8.00 -9.31
C GLU A 120 1.00 8.27 -10.53
N ALA A 121 0.41 8.32 -11.72
CA ALA A 121 1.10 8.48 -13.00
C ALA A 121 2.34 7.56 -13.14
N ASP A 122 3.53 8.13 -13.06
CA ASP A 122 4.83 7.47 -13.21
C ASP A 122 5.45 7.05 -11.86
N PHE A 123 4.77 7.32 -10.74
CA PHE A 123 5.24 7.02 -9.39
C PHE A 123 4.41 5.94 -8.72
N ALA A 124 5.08 5.02 -8.04
CA ALA A 124 4.45 4.09 -7.12
C ALA A 124 5.30 3.91 -5.87
N GLY A 125 4.67 3.74 -4.72
CA GLY A 125 5.40 3.56 -3.48
C GLY A 125 4.52 3.22 -2.29
N PHE A 126 5.16 2.73 -1.23
CA PHE A 126 4.50 2.42 0.03
C PHE A 126 4.51 3.63 0.95
N ILE A 127 3.38 3.92 1.57
CA ILE A 127 3.29 4.90 2.66
C ILE A 127 2.48 4.29 3.80
N PHE A 128 2.77 4.73 5.03
CA PHE A 128 1.98 4.36 6.20
C PHE A 128 1.23 5.59 6.71
N VAL A 129 -0.09 5.58 6.54
CA VAL A 129 -0.97 6.69 6.93
C VAL A 129 -1.67 6.31 8.23
N PRO A 130 -1.59 7.12 9.31
CA PRO A 130 -2.33 6.83 10.54
C PRO A 130 -3.84 6.87 10.25
N PHE A 131 -4.58 5.94 10.82
CA PHE A 131 -6.03 6.03 10.83
C PHE A 131 -6.47 7.27 11.64
N PRO A 132 -7.47 8.04 11.19
CA PRO A 132 -8.01 9.14 11.99
C PRO A 132 -8.48 8.63 13.35
N GLU A 133 -8.16 9.41 14.40
CA GLU A 133 -8.79 9.25 15.70
C GLU A 133 -10.25 9.74 15.61
N ASP A 134 -11.15 9.07 16.32
CA ASP A 134 -12.58 9.41 16.40
C ASP A 134 -12.81 10.77 17.10
#